data_AF-Q93B16-F1
#
_entry.id   AF-Q93B16-F1
#
_cell.length_a   1.000
_cell.length_b   1.000
_cell.length_c   1.000
_cell.angle_alpha   90.00
_cell.angle_beta   90.00
_cell.angle_gamma   90.00
#
_symmetry.space_group_name_H-M   'P 1'
#
loop_
_entity.id
_entity.type
_entity.pdbx_description
1 polymer ?
#
loop_
_entity_poly.entity_id
_entity_poly.type
_entity_poly.pdbx_seq_one_letter_code
_entity_poly.pdbx_strand_id
1 'polypeptide(L)' 'HMVRGSVKSLQLASIFSTYPAAALNVWQAALVEVVITSILMGMIMALTDDGNGIPKGPLAPLLIGILVAVIGASTGPLTG' A
#
# COMPACT_ATOMS: atom_id res chain seq x y z
N HIS A 1 9.16 27.77 -11.69
CA HIS A 1 8.65 27.25 -12.98
C HIS A 1 8.98 25.76 -13.05
N MET A 2 7.97 24.89 -13.12
CA MET A 2 8.15 23.43 -13.20
C MET A 2 8.11 23.00 -14.66
N VAL A 3 9.14 22.27 -15.09
CA VAL A 3 9.24 21.74 -16.47
C VAL A 3 8.72 20.30 -16.45
N ARG A 4 7.62 20.05 -17.16
CA ARG A 4 7.02 18.71 -17.28
C ARG A 4 8.02 17.74 -17.91
N GLY A 5 8.10 16.52 -17.36
CA GLY A 5 9.03 15.48 -17.81
C GLY A 5 10.45 15.61 -17.26
N SER A 6 10.76 16.65 -16.50
CA SER A 6 12.03 16.73 -15.76
C SER A 6 12.00 15.83 -14.52
N VAL A 7 13.16 15.41 -14.02
CA VAL A 7 13.28 14.64 -12.76
C VAL A 7 12.60 15.34 -11.59
N LYS A 8 12.67 16.68 -11.55
CA LYS A 8 12.02 17.50 -10.52
C LYS A 8 10.49 17.44 -10.58
N SER A 9 9.91 17.07 -11.73
CA SER A 9 8.46 16.91 -11.87
C SER A 9 7.92 15.62 -11.24
N LEU A 10 8.78 14.66 -10.86
CA LEU A 10 8.37 13.43 -10.19
C LEU A 10 7.67 13.68 -8.85
N GLN A 11 8.10 14.68 -8.08
CA GLN A 11 7.43 15.05 -6.83
C GLN A 11 5.98 15.51 -7.05
N LEU A 12 5.67 16.09 -8.20
CA LEU A 12 4.29 16.45 -8.53
C LEU A 12 3.52 15.27 -9.12
N ALA A 13 4.20 14.42 -9.91
CA ALA A 13 3.61 13.20 -10.44
C ALA A 13 3.23 12.22 -9.32
N SER A 14 3.95 12.24 -8.18
CA SER A 14 3.69 11.35 -7.03
C SER A 14 2.35 11.62 -6.32
N ILE A 15 1.63 12.68 -6.69
CA ILE A 15 0.25 12.91 -6.25
C ILE A 15 -0.71 11.87 -6.85
N PHE A 16 -0.41 11.36 -8.05
CA PHE A 16 -1.32 10.49 -8.81
C PHE A 16 -0.92 9.02 -8.80
N SER A 17 0.36 8.73 -8.61
CA SER A 17 0.92 7.39 -8.68
C SER A 17 2.13 7.29 -7.76
N THR A 18 2.52 6.07 -7.41
CA THR A 18 3.63 5.88 -6.48
C THR A 18 4.97 5.73 -7.22
N TYR A 19 6.05 6.12 -6.56
CA TYR A 19 7.42 6.02 -7.06
C TYR A 19 8.32 5.44 -5.97
N PRO A 20 9.29 4.58 -6.32
CA PRO A 20 10.15 3.95 -5.33
C PRO A 20 11.04 4.99 -4.64
N ALA A 21 11.34 4.75 -3.38
CA ALA A 21 12.34 5.51 -2.63
C ALA A 21 13.68 5.49 -3.38
N ALA A 22 14.41 6.62 -3.34
CA ALA A 22 15.68 6.75 -4.05
C ALA A 22 16.76 5.73 -3.63
N ALA A 23 16.60 5.12 -2.45
CA ALA A 23 17.49 4.07 -1.94
C ALA A 23 17.19 2.66 -2.49
N LEU A 24 16.05 2.46 -3.15
CA LEU A 24 15.62 1.16 -3.65
C LEU A 24 15.86 1.02 -5.15
N ASN A 25 16.27 -0.18 -5.56
CA ASN A 25 16.23 -0.58 -6.96
C ASN A 25 14.83 -1.13 -7.33
N VAL A 26 14.60 -1.32 -8.63
CA VAL A 26 13.29 -1.79 -9.16
C VAL A 26 12.90 -3.16 -8.60
N TRP A 27 13.85 -4.08 -8.42
CA TRP A 27 13.56 -5.41 -7.88
C TRP A 27 13.16 -5.38 -6.40
N GLN A 28 13.81 -4.52 -5.62
CA GLN A 28 13.45 -4.31 -4.22
C GLN A 28 12.06 -3.67 -4.11
N ALA A 29 11.76 -2.67 -4.94
CA ALA A 29 10.43 -2.06 -4.99
C ALA A 29 9.34 -3.05 -5.39
N ALA A 30 9.60 -3.89 -6.40
CA ALA A 30 8.67 -4.96 -6.79
C ALA A 30 8.44 -5.97 -5.65
N LEU A 31 9.48 -6.34 -4.90
CA LEU A 31 9.35 -7.22 -3.75
C LEU A 31 8.50 -6.60 -2.64
N VAL A 32 8.70 -5.31 -2.34
CA VAL A 32 7.87 -4.58 -1.36
C VAL A 32 6.39 -4.66 -1.76
N GLU A 33 6.06 -4.32 -3.00
CA GLU A 33 4.69 -4.34 -3.52
C GLU A 33 4.05 -5.74 -3.45
N VAL A 34 4.80 -6.79 -3.84
CA VAL A 34 4.32 -8.18 -3.74
C VAL A 34 4.02 -8.56 -2.29
N VAL A 35 4.92 -8.21 -1.36
CA VAL A 35 4.76 -8.55 0.06
C VAL A 35 3.57 -7.82 0.66
N ILE A 36 3.47 -6.50 0.51
CA ILE A 36 2.37 -5.73 1.12
C ILE A 36 1.01 -6.11 0.52
N THR A 37 0.97 -6.40 -0.79
CA THR A 37 -0.26 -6.86 -1.45
C THR A 37 -0.66 -8.26 -0.97
N SER A 38 0.29 -9.16 -0.74
CA SER A 38 0.00 -10.49 -0.19
C SER A 38 -0.58 -10.40 1.24
N ILE A 39 -0.06 -9.48 2.05
CA ILE A 39 -0.58 -9.21 3.41
C ILE A 39 -1.99 -8.63 3.34
N LEU A 40 -2.21 -7.64 2.47
CA LEU A 40 -3.53 -7.04 2.26
C LEU A 40 -4.56 -8.09 1.87
N MET A 41 -4.26 -8.91 0.86
CA MET A 41 -5.19 -9.94 0.39
C MET A 41 -5.42 -11.03 1.44
N GLY A 42 -4.35 -11.48 2.12
CA GLY A 42 -4.46 -12.46 3.20
C GLY A 42 -5.34 -11.97 4.36
N MET A 43 -5.16 -10.72 4.76
CA MET A 43 -5.95 -10.11 5.83
C MET A 43 -7.39 -9.82 5.42
N ILE A 44 -7.66 -9.42 4.17
CA ILE A 44 -9.04 -9.28 3.67
C ILE A 44 -9.75 -10.63 3.81
N MET A 45 -9.17 -11.72 3.29
CA MET A 45 -9.76 -13.05 3.42
C MET A 45 -10.00 -13.43 4.88
N ALA A 46 -9.02 -13.19 5.77
CA ALA A 46 -9.16 -13.49 7.19
C ALA A 46 -10.23 -12.65 7.91
N LEU A 47 -10.45 -11.40 7.48
CA LEU A 47 -11.45 -10.50 8.07
C LEU A 47 -12.86 -10.79 7.55
N THR A 48 -13.00 -11.26 6.31
CA THR A 48 -14.29 -11.58 5.70
C THR A 48 -14.71 -13.05 5.88
N ASP A 49 -13.84 -13.90 6.41
CA ASP A 49 -14.15 -15.30 6.72
C ASP A 49 -14.86 -15.41 8.07
N ASP A 50 -16.14 -15.82 8.04
CA ASP A 50 -16.96 -16.07 9.23
C ASP A 50 -16.57 -17.36 9.96
N GLY A 51 -15.80 -18.25 9.32
CA GLY A 51 -15.18 -19.42 9.96
C GLY A 51 -13.92 -19.07 10.76
N ASN A 52 -13.41 -17.84 10.63
CA ASN A 52 -12.20 -17.37 11.29
C ASN A 52 -12.51 -16.49 12.51
N GLY A 53 -12.79 -17.15 13.64
CA GLY A 53 -13.09 -16.51 14.93
C GLY A 53 -14.54 -16.03 15.03
N ILE A 54 -14.75 -14.85 15.61
CA ILE A 54 -16.09 -14.24 15.72
C ILE A 54 -16.43 -13.53 14.40
N PRO A 55 -17.63 -13.77 13.82
CA PRO A 55 -18.11 -13.04 12.65
C PRO A 55 -18.07 -11.54 12.86
N LYS A 56 -17.41 -10.83 11.94
CA LYS A 56 -17.14 -9.38 12.05
C LYS A 56 -18.25 -8.54 11.44
N GLY A 57 -19.10 -9.14 10.59
CA GLY A 57 -20.29 -8.52 10.02
C GLY A 57 -20.03 -7.11 9.48
N PRO A 58 -20.76 -6.07 9.95
CA PRO A 58 -20.62 -4.71 9.45
C PRO A 58 -19.29 -4.04 9.81
N LEU A 59 -18.48 -4.61 10.71
CA LEU A 59 -17.17 -4.08 11.06
C LEU A 59 -16.07 -4.46 10.06
N ALA A 60 -16.28 -5.49 9.22
CA ALA A 60 -15.24 -5.95 8.29
C ALA A 60 -14.69 -4.84 7.37
N PRO A 61 -15.51 -3.97 6.74
CA PRO A 61 -15.00 -2.87 5.91
C PRO A 61 -14.17 -1.85 6.70
N LEU A 62 -14.57 -1.52 7.94
CA LEU A 62 -13.83 -0.59 8.80
C LEU A 62 -12.45 -1.17 9.16
N LEU A 63 -12.39 -2.44 9.52
CA LEU A 63 -11.14 -3.14 9.85
C LEU A 63 -10.19 -3.22 8.64
N ILE A 64 -10.72 -3.42 7.44
CA ILE A 64 -9.95 -3.35 6.19
C ILE A 64 -9.41 -1.94 5.96
N GLY A 65 -10.19 -0.89 6.23
CA GLY A 65 -9.71 0.50 6.15
C GLY A 65 -8.55 0.79 7.12
N ILE A 66 -8.65 0.30 8.36
CA ILE A 66 -7.56 0.42 9.35
C ILE A 66 -6.32 -0.35 8.88
N LEU A 67 -6.49 -1.56 8.33
CA LEU A 67 -5.41 -2.35 7.76
C LEU A 67 -4.66 -1.56 6.66
N VAL A 68 -5.38 -0.96 5.71
CA VAL A 68 -4.79 -0.14 4.65
C VAL A 68 -4.01 1.04 5.25
N ALA A 69 -4.55 1.71 6.26
CA ALA A 69 -3.87 2.82 6.93
C ALA A 69 -2.56 2.37 7.62
N VAL A 70 -2.54 1.21 8.27
CA VAL A 70 -1.35 0.65 8.93
C VAL A 70 -0.29 0.22 7.91
N ILE A 71 -0.70 -0.38 6.79
CA ILE A 71 0.22 -0.71 5.68
C ILE A 71 0.84 0.59 5.15
N GLY A 72 0.04 1.59 4.79
CA GLY A 72 0.54 2.88 4.30
C GLY A 72 1.49 3.58 5.28
N ALA A 73 1.16 3.58 6.58
CA ALA A 73 2.01 4.21 7.59
C ALA A 73 3.37 3.51 7.78
N SER A 74 3.42 2.18 7.59
CA SER A 74 4.63 1.39 7.82
C SER A 74 5.50 1.20 6.57
N THR A 75 4.90 1.16 5.39
CA THR A 75 5.62 0.87 4.12
C THR A 75 5.54 1.98 3.09
N GLY A 76 4.74 3.03 3.31
CA GLY A 76 4.58 4.14 2.36
C GLY A 76 5.90 4.83 1.98
N PRO A 77 6.84 5.09 2.92
CA PRO A 77 8.14 5.64 2.58
C PRO A 77 9.00 4.80 1.61
N LEU A 78 8.65 3.54 1.33
CA LEU A 78 9.39 2.65 0.44
C LEU A 78 8.87 2.71 -1.01
N THR A 79 7.56 2.57 -1.22
CA THR A 79 6.96 2.45 -2.56
C THR A 79 5.62 3.17 -2.74
N GLY A 80 5.21 4.06 -1.83
CA GLY A 80 3.98 4.84 -1.95
C GLY A 80 3.24 5.07 -0.65
#